data_AF-A0A4D7HGQ6-F1
#
_entry.id   AF-A0A4D7HGQ6-F1
#
_cell.length_a   1.000
_cell.length_b   1.000
_cell.length_c   1.000
_cell.angle_alpha   90.00
_cell.angle_beta   90.00
_cell.angle_gamma   90.00
#
_symmetry.space_group_name_H-M   'P 1'
#
loop_
_entity.id
_entity.type
_entity.pdbx_description
1 polymer ?
#
loop_
_entity_poly.entity_id
_entity_poly.type
_entity_poly.pdbx_seq_one_letter_code
_entity_poly.pdbx_strand_id
1 'polypeptide(L)'
;MKHLPKHLRPRWRYLAVGIETWPDAEFGRGDFQRELWYAAQNLLGDAGSADADLTVYSFELGDGVGEVVVRVRRGHVDDARAALACLSVVDGDEIGVRVRGVSGTVRACEESYLRGAAASSEKRQVVFEGSERPAVARDDVRCIRLPSGVLGATELDFE
;
A
#
# COMPACT_ATOMS: atom_id res chain seq x y z
N MET A 1 -18.74 6.92 -25.79
CA MET A 1 -18.56 8.39 -25.70
C MET A 1 -17.22 8.77 -26.34
N LYS A 2 -17.14 9.89 -27.09
CA LYS A 2 -15.86 10.39 -27.63
C LYS A 2 -15.02 11.00 -26.50
N HIS A 3 -13.71 10.88 -26.57
CA HIS A 3 -12.83 11.56 -25.62
C HIS A 3 -12.98 13.07 -25.72
N LEU A 4 -13.02 13.74 -24.57
CA LEU A 4 -13.03 15.21 -24.48
C LEU A 4 -11.81 15.81 -25.21
N PRO A 5 -11.88 17.04 -25.73
CA PRO A 5 -10.70 17.78 -26.18
C PRO A 5 -9.68 17.96 -25.05
N LYS A 6 -8.38 18.06 -25.38
CA LYS A 6 -7.28 18.15 -24.39
C LYS A 6 -7.48 19.25 -23.34
N HIS A 7 -8.08 20.38 -23.72
CA HIS A 7 -8.29 21.52 -22.81
C HIS A 7 -9.46 21.35 -21.84
N LEU A 8 -10.37 20.38 -22.08
CA LEU A 8 -11.49 20.05 -21.18
C LEU A 8 -11.26 18.77 -20.37
N ARG A 9 -10.20 18.01 -20.68
CA ARG A 9 -9.88 16.78 -19.93
C ARG A 9 -9.39 17.13 -18.53
N PRO A 10 -9.87 16.42 -17.48
CA PRO A 10 -9.22 16.44 -16.19
C PRO A 10 -7.74 16.08 -16.31
N ARG A 11 -6.90 16.73 -15.49
CA ARG A 11 -5.46 16.48 -15.43
C ARG A 11 -5.15 15.64 -14.20
N TRP A 12 -4.28 14.65 -14.36
CA TRP A 12 -4.03 13.63 -13.35
C TRP A 12 -2.59 13.66 -12.83
N ARG A 13 -2.42 13.12 -11.63
CA ARG A 13 -1.17 12.68 -11.03
C ARG A 13 -1.35 11.24 -10.53
N TYR A 14 -0.24 10.53 -10.43
CA TYR A 14 -0.20 9.14 -10.00
C TYR A 14 0.80 9.03 -8.85
N LEU A 15 0.33 8.50 -7.72
CA LEU A 15 1.13 8.24 -6.54
C LEU A 15 1.52 6.76 -6.55
N ALA A 16 2.81 6.48 -6.43
CA ALA A 16 3.32 5.14 -6.14
C ALA A 16 3.34 4.97 -4.63
N VAL A 17 2.65 3.94 -4.15
CA VAL A 17 2.50 3.68 -2.72
C VAL A 17 2.92 2.24 -2.43
N GLY A 18 3.80 2.07 -1.45
CA GLY A 18 4.12 0.77 -0.88
C GLY A 18 3.18 0.43 0.25
N ILE A 19 2.86 -0.86 0.38
CA ILE A 19 2.03 -1.43 1.43
C ILE A 19 2.88 -2.46 2.17
N GLU A 20 2.84 -2.42 3.49
CA GLU A 20 3.38 -3.45 4.38
C GLU A 20 2.26 -3.97 5.27
N THR A 21 2.17 -5.29 5.43
CA THR A 21 1.16 -5.95 6.23
C THR A 21 1.63 -7.35 6.65
N TRP A 22 0.78 -8.07 7.37
CA TRP A 22 1.03 -9.44 7.78
C TRP A 22 1.11 -10.39 6.57
N PRO A 23 1.96 -11.44 6.61
CA PRO A 23 2.15 -12.33 5.45
C PRO A 23 0.90 -13.13 5.04
N ASP A 24 -0.07 -13.25 5.94
CA ASP A 24 -1.36 -13.93 5.77
C ASP A 24 -2.52 -12.96 5.52
N ALA A 25 -2.26 -11.66 5.41
CA ALA A 25 -3.26 -10.68 5.02
C ALA A 25 -3.77 -10.95 3.60
N GLU A 26 -5.09 -10.95 3.44
CA GLU A 26 -5.76 -11.29 2.20
C GLU A 26 -6.79 -10.21 1.85
N PHE A 27 -6.36 -9.16 1.15
CA PHE A 27 -7.25 -8.14 0.61
C PHE A 27 -6.90 -7.75 -0.83
N GLY A 28 -7.91 -7.33 -1.58
CA GLY A 28 -7.76 -7.01 -2.98
C GLY A 28 -7.75 -5.50 -3.29
N ARG A 29 -7.60 -5.21 -4.58
CA ARG A 29 -7.74 -3.85 -5.13
C ARG A 29 -9.03 -3.15 -4.70
N GLY A 30 -10.14 -3.90 -4.65
CA GLY A 30 -11.46 -3.37 -4.30
C GLY A 30 -11.55 -2.96 -2.83
N ASP A 31 -10.97 -3.75 -1.93
CA ASP A 31 -10.97 -3.48 -0.50
C ASP A 31 -10.10 -2.27 -0.18
N PHE A 32 -8.90 -2.22 -0.77
CA PHE A 32 -8.04 -1.03 -0.65
C PHE A 32 -8.71 0.23 -1.22
N GLN A 33 -9.38 0.12 -2.37
CA GLN A 33 -10.12 1.24 -2.97
C GLN A 33 -11.25 1.74 -2.07
N ARG A 34 -11.98 0.82 -1.44
CA ARG A 34 -13.08 1.14 -0.53
C ARG A 34 -12.58 1.88 0.70
N GLU A 35 -11.56 1.35 1.38
CA GLU A 35 -11.00 2.00 2.56
C GLU A 35 -10.34 3.34 2.24
N LEU A 36 -9.68 3.47 1.08
CA LEU A 36 -9.15 4.75 0.62
C LEU A 36 -10.24 5.80 0.44
N TRP A 37 -11.40 5.41 -0.09
CA TRP A 37 -12.54 6.32 -0.19
C TRP A 37 -13.11 6.70 1.17
N TYR A 38 -13.23 5.76 2.10
CA TYR A 38 -13.66 6.07 3.46
C TYR A 38 -12.68 7.02 4.17
N ALA A 39 -11.38 6.75 4.09
CA ALA A 39 -10.35 7.62 4.65
C ALA A 39 -10.43 9.04 4.05
N ALA A 40 -10.55 9.15 2.73
CA ALA A 40 -10.66 10.43 2.04
C ALA A 40 -11.94 11.19 2.40
N GLN A 41 -13.09 10.49 2.45
CA GLN A 41 -14.37 11.09 2.81
C GLN A 41 -14.37 11.56 4.26
N ASN A 42 -13.83 10.76 5.19
CA ASN A 42 -13.75 11.12 6.60
C ASN A 42 -12.81 12.32 6.84
N LEU A 43 -11.70 12.40 6.10
CA LEU A 43 -10.72 13.48 6.27
C LEU A 43 -11.11 14.76 5.53
N LEU A 44 -11.55 14.65 4.27
CA LEU A 44 -11.74 15.77 3.34
C LEU A 44 -13.21 16.16 3.17
N GLY A 45 -14.14 15.35 3.70
CA GLY A 45 -15.57 15.44 3.41
C GLY A 45 -15.92 14.98 2.00
N ASP A 46 -17.22 14.95 1.71
CA ASP A 46 -17.75 14.47 0.41
C ASP A 46 -17.22 15.28 -0.77
N ALA A 47 -17.25 16.61 -0.67
CA ALA A 47 -16.81 17.50 -1.75
C ALA A 47 -15.30 17.39 -2.00
N GLY A 48 -14.49 17.41 -0.94
CA GLY A 48 -13.03 17.30 -1.06
C GLY A 48 -12.59 15.95 -1.62
N SER A 49 -13.23 14.85 -1.17
CA SER A 49 -12.98 13.52 -1.71
C SER A 49 -13.34 13.42 -3.20
N ALA A 50 -14.48 13.99 -3.60
CA ALA A 50 -14.92 14.02 -5.00
C ALA A 50 -13.99 14.88 -5.90
N ASP A 51 -13.49 16.01 -5.38
CA ASP A 51 -12.54 16.86 -6.08
C ASP A 51 -11.17 16.17 -6.25
N ALA A 52 -10.71 15.43 -5.24
CA ALA A 52 -9.47 14.66 -5.33
C ALA A 52 -9.56 13.49 -6.33
N ASP A 53 -10.72 12.83 -6.43
CA ASP A 53 -10.98 11.63 -7.27
C ASP A 53 -9.90 10.54 -7.09
N LEU A 54 -9.70 10.12 -5.84
CA LEU A 54 -8.76 9.07 -5.47
C LEU A 54 -9.19 7.72 -6.06
N THR A 55 -8.45 7.24 -7.06
CA THR A 55 -8.76 5.99 -7.75
C THR A 55 -7.54 5.07 -7.80
N VAL A 56 -7.68 3.85 -7.30
CA VAL A 56 -6.68 2.79 -7.44
C VAL A 56 -6.58 2.36 -8.90
N TYR A 57 -5.42 2.55 -9.50
CA TYR A 57 -5.15 2.24 -10.90
C TYR A 57 -4.58 0.83 -11.08
N SER A 58 -3.54 0.50 -10.32
CA SER A 58 -2.93 -0.84 -10.23
C SER A 58 -2.70 -1.20 -8.76
N PHE A 59 -2.71 -2.49 -8.46
CA PHE A 59 -2.59 -3.03 -7.11
C PHE A 59 -2.01 -4.43 -7.19
N GLU A 60 -0.99 -4.69 -6.39
CA GLU A 60 -0.38 -5.99 -6.18
C GLU A 60 -0.09 -6.16 -4.69
N LEU A 61 -0.36 -7.35 -4.15
CA LEU A 61 -0.08 -7.70 -2.76
C LEU A 61 0.32 -9.17 -2.73
N GLY A 62 1.41 -9.49 -2.02
CA GLY A 62 1.89 -10.86 -1.87
C GLY A 62 2.89 -10.97 -0.74
N ASP A 63 2.80 -12.08 0.01
CA ASP A 63 3.66 -12.38 1.16
C ASP A 63 3.83 -11.18 2.12
N GLY A 64 2.76 -10.37 2.29
CA GLY A 64 2.65 -9.19 3.17
C GLY A 64 3.40 -7.92 2.72
N VAL A 65 3.82 -7.85 1.46
CA VAL A 65 4.25 -6.61 0.80
C VAL A 65 3.38 -6.34 -0.41
N GLY A 66 3.04 -5.07 -0.63
CA GLY A 66 2.25 -4.68 -1.77
C GLY A 66 2.67 -3.36 -2.36
N GLU A 67 2.17 -3.12 -3.56
CA GLU A 67 2.36 -1.89 -4.31
C GLU A 67 1.03 -1.46 -4.90
N VAL A 68 0.74 -0.18 -4.82
CA VAL A 68 -0.50 0.38 -5.37
C VAL A 68 -0.19 1.72 -6.05
N VAL A 69 -0.78 1.91 -7.23
CA VAL A 69 -0.77 3.20 -7.91
C VAL A 69 -2.11 3.86 -7.71
N VAL A 70 -2.11 5.04 -7.09
CA VAL A 70 -3.32 5.83 -6.88
C VAL A 70 -3.32 7.03 -7.82
N ARG A 71 -4.35 7.12 -8.66
CA ARG A 71 -4.63 8.30 -9.48
C ARG A 71 -5.33 9.35 -8.62
N VAL A 72 -4.92 10.61 -8.79
CA VAL A 72 -5.55 11.79 -8.17
C VAL A 72 -5.63 12.93 -9.19
N ARG A 73 -6.59 13.85 -9.02
CA ARG A 73 -6.60 15.10 -9.78
C ARG A 73 -5.36 15.94 -9.48
N ARG A 74 -4.82 16.58 -10.53
CA ARG A 74 -3.72 17.53 -10.41
C ARG A 74 -4.18 18.72 -9.57
N GLY A 75 -3.47 18.98 -8.47
CA GLY A 75 -3.82 20.00 -7.48
C GLY A 75 -4.11 19.40 -6.10
N HIS A 76 -4.46 18.11 -6.04
CA HIS A 76 -4.90 17.42 -4.82
C HIS A 76 -3.91 16.33 -4.37
N VAL A 77 -2.62 16.48 -4.71
CA VAL A 77 -1.59 15.48 -4.35
C VAL A 77 -1.40 15.42 -2.84
N ASP A 78 -1.44 16.56 -2.16
CA ASP A 78 -1.27 16.62 -0.71
C ASP A 78 -2.49 16.07 0.03
N ASP A 79 -3.70 16.34 -0.47
CA ASP A 79 -4.94 15.73 0.02
C ASP A 79 -4.89 14.20 -0.09
N ALA A 80 -4.40 13.69 -1.23
CA ALA A 80 -4.20 12.27 -1.43
C ALA A 80 -3.19 11.66 -0.46
N ARG A 81 -2.07 12.35 -0.21
CA ARG A 81 -1.06 11.92 0.76
C ARG A 81 -1.66 11.86 2.17
N ALA A 82 -2.44 12.86 2.55
CA ALA A 82 -3.08 12.92 3.86
C ALA A 82 -4.11 11.81 4.03
N ALA A 83 -4.98 11.58 3.03
CA ALA A 83 -5.96 10.49 3.05
C ALA A 83 -5.28 9.11 3.12
N LEU A 84 -4.22 8.89 2.34
CA LEU A 84 -3.44 7.65 2.42
C LEU A 84 -2.83 7.44 3.80
N ALA A 85 -2.32 8.49 4.44
CA ALA A 85 -1.72 8.40 5.78
C ALA A 85 -2.74 8.06 6.88
N CYS A 86 -4.05 8.20 6.62
CA CYS A 86 -5.11 7.79 7.54
C CYS A 86 -5.47 6.30 7.43
N LEU A 87 -4.90 5.56 6.48
CA LEU A 87 -5.13 4.12 6.36
C LEU A 87 -4.27 3.37 7.36
N SER A 88 -4.92 2.59 8.23
CA SER A 88 -4.26 1.68 9.18
C SER A 88 -4.78 0.25 9.09
N VAL A 89 -5.95 0.02 8.48
CA VAL A 89 -6.60 -1.29 8.34
C VAL A 89 -7.27 -1.38 6.97
N VAL A 90 -7.17 -2.55 6.32
CA VAL A 90 -7.94 -2.90 5.12
C VAL A 90 -8.52 -4.29 5.27
N ASP A 91 -9.84 -4.41 5.14
CA ASP A 91 -10.59 -5.67 5.32
C ASP A 91 -10.32 -6.40 6.66
N GLY A 92 -9.93 -5.65 7.69
CA GLY A 92 -9.57 -6.19 9.01
C GLY A 92 -8.07 -6.45 9.20
N ASP A 93 -7.28 -6.44 8.12
CA ASP A 93 -5.82 -6.58 8.19
C ASP A 93 -5.15 -5.23 8.45
N GLU A 94 -4.27 -5.18 9.46
CA GLU A 94 -3.47 -3.98 9.74
C GLU A 94 -2.47 -3.73 8.62
N ILE A 95 -2.35 -2.47 8.20
CA ILE A 95 -1.45 -2.07 7.12
C ILE A 95 -0.62 -0.84 7.48
N GLY A 96 0.61 -0.82 6.97
CA GLY A 96 1.44 0.37 6.84
C GLY A 96 1.48 0.82 5.39
N VAL A 97 1.35 2.13 5.14
CA VAL A 97 1.43 2.71 3.79
C VAL A 97 2.50 3.78 3.69
N ARG A 98 3.21 3.79 2.56
CA ARG A 98 4.23 4.80 2.27
C ARG A 98 4.16 5.28 0.83
N VAL A 99 3.94 6.58 0.65
CA VAL A 99 4.03 7.21 -0.68
C VAL A 99 5.51 7.32 -1.09
N ARG A 100 5.92 6.53 -2.08
CA ARG A 100 7.29 6.46 -2.60
C ARG A 100 7.61 7.56 -3.61
N GLY A 101 6.61 8.00 -4.37
CA GLY A 101 6.81 9.02 -5.38
C GLY A 101 5.53 9.43 -6.11
N VAL A 102 5.65 10.46 -6.96
CA VAL A 102 4.53 10.99 -7.75
C VAL A 102 4.98 11.21 -9.19
N SER A 103 4.13 10.86 -10.15
CA SER A 103 4.39 11.07 -11.58
C SER A 103 3.17 11.60 -12.34
N GLY A 104 3.41 12.04 -13.57
CA GLY A 104 2.38 12.51 -14.50
C GLY A 104 1.73 11.41 -15.34
N THR A 105 2.36 10.24 -15.43
CA THR A 105 1.84 9.06 -16.14
C THR A 105 2.02 7.82 -15.28
N VAL A 106 1.16 6.82 -15.47
CA VAL A 106 1.24 5.53 -14.77
C VAL A 106 2.60 4.88 -15.03
N ARG A 107 2.98 4.76 -16.31
CA ARG A 107 4.24 4.14 -16.71
C ARG A 107 5.45 4.77 -16.01
N ALA A 108 5.58 6.09 -16.03
CA ALA A 108 6.71 6.73 -15.37
C ALA A 108 6.65 6.58 -13.84
N CYS A 109 5.44 6.47 -13.26
CA CYS A 109 5.25 6.20 -11.84
C CYS A 109 5.77 4.81 -11.46
N GLU A 110 5.33 3.78 -12.17
CA GLU A 110 5.73 2.39 -11.96
C GLU A 110 7.24 2.24 -12.18
N GLU A 111 7.74 2.76 -13.31
CA GLU A 111 9.15 2.62 -13.67
C GLU A 111 10.13 3.34 -12.73
N SER A 112 9.70 4.44 -12.10
CA SER A 112 10.60 5.23 -11.24
C SER A 112 10.53 4.82 -9.77
N TYR A 113 9.40 4.28 -9.30
CA TYR A 113 9.13 4.16 -7.86
C TYR A 113 8.67 2.76 -7.40
N LEU A 114 8.30 1.87 -8.32
CA LEU A 114 7.75 0.53 -8.02
C LEU A 114 8.65 -0.62 -8.54
N ARG A 115 9.81 -0.32 -9.12
CA ARG A 115 10.71 -1.31 -9.75
C ARG A 115 11.52 -2.21 -8.80
N GLY A 116 11.10 -2.44 -7.55
CA GLY A 116 11.96 -3.25 -6.68
C GLY A 116 11.55 -3.43 -5.23
N ALA A 117 10.28 -3.25 -4.86
CA ALA A 117 9.87 -3.53 -3.48
C ALA A 117 8.91 -4.71 -3.35
N ALA A 118 8.89 -5.61 -4.31
CA ALA A 118 8.84 -7.02 -3.93
C ALA A 118 10.22 -7.34 -3.32
N ALA A 119 10.51 -6.83 -2.11
CA ALA A 119 11.64 -7.29 -1.33
C ALA A 119 11.53 -8.81 -1.30
N SER A 120 12.56 -9.52 -1.73
CA SER A 120 12.53 -10.98 -1.84
C SER A 120 12.17 -11.54 -0.46
N SER A 121 10.93 -12.00 -0.30
CA SER A 121 10.48 -12.64 0.91
C SER A 121 10.87 -14.11 0.85
N GLU A 122 11.53 -14.58 1.90
CA GLU A 122 11.92 -15.98 2.02
C GLU A 122 11.18 -16.62 3.19
N LYS A 123 10.56 -17.77 2.92
CA LYS A 123 9.99 -18.63 3.97
C LYS A 123 11.13 -19.48 4.53
N ARG A 124 11.45 -19.31 5.81
CA ARG A 124 12.54 -20.03 6.50
C ARG A 124 12.11 -20.52 7.88
N GLN A 125 12.87 -21.44 8.46
CA GLN A 125 12.76 -21.78 9.88
C GLN A 125 13.72 -20.88 10.66
N VAL A 126 13.23 -20.29 11.75
CA VAL A 126 14.05 -19.49 12.68
C VAL A 126 13.90 -20.06 14.09
N VAL A 127 14.97 -20.01 14.88
CA VAL A 127 14.90 -20.36 16.30
C VAL A 127 14.45 -19.14 17.07
N PHE A 128 13.24 -19.18 17.64
CA PHE A 128 12.71 -18.10 18.47
C PHE A 128 12.21 -18.69 19.79
N GLU A 129 12.60 -18.07 20.91
CA GLU A 129 12.34 -18.59 22.27
C GLU A 129 12.76 -20.06 22.44
N GLY A 130 13.89 -20.45 21.85
CA GLY A 130 14.44 -21.81 21.95
C GLY A 130 13.68 -22.88 21.16
N SER A 131 12.74 -22.51 20.27
CA SER A 131 12.03 -23.44 19.39
C SER A 131 12.17 -23.05 17.92
N GLU A 132 12.27 -24.04 17.02
CA GLU A 132 12.17 -23.78 15.58
C GLU A 132 10.74 -23.40 15.21
N ARG A 133 10.58 -22.24 14.55
CA ARG A 133 9.30 -21.72 14.09
C ARG A 133 9.39 -21.24 12.64
N PRO A 134 8.33 -21.43 11.84
CA PRO A 134 8.29 -20.91 10.49
C PRO A 134 8.16 -19.39 10.53
N ALA A 135 8.95 -18.71 9.70
CA ALA A 135 8.92 -17.26 9.56
C ALA A 135 9.00 -16.84 8.10
N VAL A 136 8.36 -15.71 7.79
CA VAL A 136 8.58 -14.98 6.54
C VAL A 136 9.59 -13.89 6.83
N ALA A 137 10.74 -13.94 6.18
CA ALA A 137 11.82 -12.99 6.37
C ALA A 137 11.95 -12.06 5.17
N ARG A 138 12.09 -10.77 5.44
CA ARG A 138 12.28 -9.70 4.45
C ARG A 138 13.29 -8.71 5.00
N ASP A 139 14.45 -8.57 4.35
CA ASP A 139 15.56 -7.74 4.82
C ASP A 139 15.89 -8.02 6.31
N ASP A 140 15.65 -7.06 7.21
CA ASP A 140 15.86 -7.19 8.65
C ASP A 140 14.59 -7.59 9.42
N VAL A 141 13.43 -7.60 8.75
CA VAL A 141 12.12 -7.93 9.34
C VAL A 141 11.87 -9.44 9.27
N ARG A 142 11.33 -9.99 10.35
CA ARG A 142 10.98 -11.41 10.50
C ARG A 142 9.54 -11.51 11.01
N CYS A 143 8.65 -12.05 10.21
CA CYS A 143 7.27 -12.36 10.64
C CYS A 143 7.19 -13.82 11.07
N ILE A 144 7.23 -14.08 12.38
CA ILE A 144 7.27 -15.41 12.98
C ILE A 144 5.85 -15.90 13.22
N ARG A 145 5.54 -17.14 12.81
CA ARG A 145 4.24 -17.75 13.05
C ARG A 145 4.22 -18.43 14.42
N LEU A 146 3.40 -17.92 15.32
CA LEU A 146 3.15 -18.45 16.65
C LEU A 146 1.76 -19.12 16.71
N PRO A 147 1.50 -20.00 17.70
CA PRO A 147 0.15 -20.50 17.95
C PRO A 147 -0.87 -19.39 18.27
N SER A 148 -0.41 -18.26 18.81
CA SER A 148 -1.23 -17.09 19.18
C SER A 148 -1.40 -16.07 18.06
N GLY A 149 -0.74 -16.24 16.91
CA GLY A 149 -0.77 -15.27 15.80
C GLY A 149 0.59 -15.06 15.15
N VAL A 150 0.72 -13.99 14.36
CA VAL A 150 2.00 -13.58 13.76
C VAL A 150 2.68 -12.56 14.66
N LEU A 151 3.98 -12.75 14.90
CA LEU A 151 4.83 -11.80 15.62
C LEU A 151 5.82 -11.15 14.66
N GLY A 152 5.84 -9.83 14.61
CA GLY A 152 6.91 -9.07 13.96
C GLY A 152 8.14 -9.01 14.87
N ALA A 153 9.29 -9.41 14.33
CA ALA A 153 10.58 -9.36 14.99
C ALA A 153 11.64 -8.81 14.02
N THR A 154 12.77 -8.41 14.56
CA THR A 154 13.97 -7.97 13.82
C THR A 154 15.14 -8.91 14.12
N GLU A 155 16.26 -8.78 13.40
CA GLU A 155 17.44 -9.61 13.68
C GLU A 155 17.95 -9.48 15.13
N LEU A 156 17.78 -8.30 15.75
CA LEU A 156 18.18 -8.04 17.13
C LEU A 156 17.37 -8.84 18.17
N ASP A 157 16.17 -9.31 17.82
CA ASP A 157 15.34 -10.12 18.72
C ASP A 157 15.80 -11.59 18.80
N PHE A 158 16.83 -11.96 18.03
CA PHE A 158 17.43 -13.30 17.98
C PHE A 158 18.83 -13.38 18.62
N GLU A 159 19.39 -12.24 19.05
CA GLU A 159 20.68 -12.17 19.79
C GLU A 159 20.49 -12.40 21.30
#